data_AF-A0A8J7N205-F1
#
_entry.id   AF-A0A8J7N205-F1
#
_cell.length_a   1.000
_cell.length_b   1.000
_cell.length_c   1.000
_cell.angle_alpha   90.00
_cell.angle_beta   90.00
_cell.angle_gamma   90.00
#
_symmetry.space_group_name_H-M   'P 1'
#
loop_
_entity.id
_entity.type
_entity.pdbx_description
1 polymer ?
#
loop_
_entity_poly.entity_id
_entity_poly.type
_entity_poly.pdbx_seq_one_letter_code
_entity_poly.pdbx_strand_id
1 'polypeptide(L)'
;RYGTANANAEEAWEKMRNSALNCQTALQGPHEAVLCARPNLSVDKVSSWGGTEIFYNAQDVLDAAYKMLQAKGELSGENYSYDLTDFARQALTDYGYYLLKGINEAATSNNATAYATRRDAYLQLILDLDALLNTNSNFMLGRWTNMARNIADEANGTTESDKQWLELNNARTLITTWGENSNSEGAGLRDYSYREWGGMLKDFYYKRWKAFFDNRDNGTTLPNWFDND
;
A
#
# COMPACT_ATOMS: atom_id res chain seq x y z
N ARG A 1 3.32 -9.88 23.96
CA ARG A 1 3.97 -9.41 22.71
C ARG A 1 5.01 -8.32 22.97
N TYR A 2 4.69 -7.28 23.77
CA TYR A 2 5.59 -6.14 24.02
C TYR A 2 6.49 -6.25 25.26
N GLY A 3 6.39 -7.35 26.02
CA GLY A 3 7.15 -7.56 27.25
C GLY A 3 6.60 -6.82 28.48
N THR A 4 5.76 -5.80 28.28
CA THR A 4 5.17 -4.97 29.34
C THR A 4 3.69 -4.70 29.04
N ALA A 5 2.85 -4.67 30.08
CA ALA A 5 1.45 -4.25 29.96
C ALA A 5 1.36 -2.73 29.78
N ASN A 6 0.43 -2.26 28.94
CA ASN A 6 0.22 -0.84 28.68
C ASN A 6 -1.24 -0.60 28.29
N ALA A 7 -1.92 0.28 29.02
CA ALA A 7 -3.36 0.51 28.84
C ALA A 7 -3.71 1.08 27.46
N ASN A 8 -2.87 1.95 26.89
CA ASN A 8 -3.10 2.48 25.55
C ASN A 8 -2.98 1.38 24.48
N ALA A 9 -1.97 0.52 24.59
CA ALA A 9 -1.81 -0.60 23.67
C ALA A 9 -2.96 -1.62 23.80
N GLU A 10 -3.43 -1.90 25.01
CA GLU A 10 -4.61 -2.75 25.23
C GLU A 10 -5.86 -2.16 24.57
N GLU A 11 -6.10 -0.86 24.74
CA GLU A 11 -7.22 -0.16 24.09
C GLU A 11 -7.08 -0.15 22.55
N ALA A 12 -5.87 0.03 22.03
CA ALA A 12 -5.61 -0.04 20.60
C ALA A 12 -5.96 -1.43 20.02
N TRP A 13 -5.57 -2.50 20.71
CA TRP A 13 -5.91 -3.86 20.29
C TRP A 13 -7.40 -4.17 20.40
N GLU A 14 -8.10 -3.61 21.39
CA GLU A 14 -9.56 -3.72 21.47
C GLU A 14 -10.24 -3.06 20.27
N LYS A 15 -9.77 -1.87 19.88
CA LYS A 15 -10.26 -1.17 18.69
C LYS A 15 -10.01 -1.98 17.41
N MET A 16 -8.80 -2.52 17.23
CA MET A 16 -8.50 -3.40 16.09
C MET A 16 -9.33 -4.68 16.08
N ARG A 17 -9.57 -5.28 17.26
CA ARG A 17 -10.42 -6.46 17.41
C ARG A 17 -11.84 -6.21 16.94
N ASN A 18 -12.39 -5.03 17.21
CA ASN A 18 -13.75 -4.67 16.85
C ASN A 18 -13.88 -4.08 15.43
N SER A 19 -12.76 -3.89 14.72
CA SER A 19 -12.69 -3.31 13.37
C SER A 19 -12.06 -4.29 12.36
N ALA A 20 -10.81 -4.06 11.94
CA ALA A 20 -10.16 -4.80 10.86
C ALA A 20 -10.01 -6.31 11.14
N LEU A 21 -10.00 -6.72 12.42
CA LEU A 21 -9.96 -8.13 12.81
C LEU A 21 -11.35 -8.77 12.99
N ASN A 22 -12.44 -8.01 12.81
CA ASN A 22 -13.83 -8.48 12.89
C ASN A 22 -14.44 -8.60 11.49
N CYS A 23 -13.75 -9.29 10.58
CA CYS A 23 -14.23 -9.46 9.21
C CYS A 23 -15.48 -10.33 9.17
N GLN A 24 -16.56 -9.80 8.58
CA GLN A 24 -17.84 -10.48 8.38
C GLN A 24 -18.14 -10.74 6.90
N THR A 25 -17.19 -10.43 6.03
CA THR A 25 -17.34 -10.58 4.57
C THR A 25 -16.74 -11.89 4.10
N ALA A 26 -17.14 -12.34 2.91
CA ALA A 26 -16.52 -13.48 2.23
C ALA A 26 -15.31 -13.08 1.37
N LEU A 27 -14.75 -11.88 1.58
CA LEU A 27 -13.63 -11.36 0.80
C LEU A 27 -12.39 -12.27 0.95
N GLN A 28 -11.68 -12.48 -0.15
CA GLN A 28 -10.43 -13.24 -0.15
C GLN A 28 -9.28 -12.32 0.28
N GLY A 29 -8.86 -12.40 1.54
CA GLY A 29 -7.77 -11.59 2.09
C GLY A 29 -8.22 -10.25 2.68
N PRO A 30 -7.29 -9.32 2.95
CA PRO A 30 -7.64 -7.99 3.46
C PRO A 30 -8.37 -7.18 2.39
N HIS A 31 -9.09 -6.13 2.81
CA HIS A 31 -9.52 -5.11 1.84
C HIS A 31 -8.29 -4.42 1.26
N GLU A 32 -8.34 -4.13 -0.04
CA GLU A 32 -7.17 -3.69 -0.77
C GLU A 32 -6.94 -2.19 -0.68
N ALA A 33 -5.67 -1.79 -0.58
CA ALA A 33 -5.25 -0.40 -0.51
C ALA A 33 -5.47 0.29 -1.87
N VAL A 34 -6.44 1.21 -1.99
CA VAL A 34 -6.71 1.93 -3.25
C VAL A 34 -5.49 2.67 -3.81
N LEU A 35 -4.59 3.09 -2.91
CA LEU A 35 -3.32 3.75 -3.26
C LEU A 35 -2.43 2.82 -4.10
N CYS A 36 -2.56 1.51 -3.94
CA CYS A 36 -1.81 0.49 -4.67
C CYS A 36 -2.50 0.05 -5.97
N ALA A 37 -3.67 0.57 -6.32
CA ALA A 37 -4.35 0.19 -7.56
C ALA A 37 -3.69 0.82 -8.80
N ARG A 38 -3.95 0.22 -9.97
CA ARG A 38 -3.91 1.00 -11.21
C ARG A 38 -4.95 2.13 -11.11
N PRO A 39 -4.56 3.39 -11.37
CA PRO A 39 -5.39 4.54 -11.01
C PRO A 39 -6.76 4.59 -11.70
N ASN A 40 -7.78 4.91 -10.91
CA ASN A 40 -9.12 5.28 -11.35
C ASN A 40 -9.76 6.17 -10.28
N LEU A 41 -10.72 7.04 -10.62
CA LEU A 41 -11.50 7.76 -9.59
C LEU A 41 -12.48 6.85 -8.83
N SER A 42 -12.78 5.67 -9.38
CA SER A 42 -13.62 4.65 -8.77
C SER A 42 -12.90 3.31 -8.80
N VAL A 43 -12.09 3.06 -7.76
CA VAL A 43 -11.36 1.80 -7.58
C VAL A 43 -12.18 0.87 -6.69
N ASP A 44 -12.64 -0.25 -7.26
CA ASP A 44 -13.32 -1.33 -6.54
C ASP A 44 -12.38 -2.47 -6.13
N LYS A 45 -11.22 -2.57 -6.79
CA LYS A 45 -10.17 -3.59 -6.55
C LYS A 45 -8.79 -3.12 -7.00
N VAL A 46 -7.75 -3.68 -6.38
CA VAL A 46 -6.34 -3.58 -6.80
C VAL A 46 -6.00 -4.78 -7.67
N SER A 47 -6.28 -5.99 -7.19
CA SER A 47 -6.11 -7.25 -7.92
C SER A 47 -7.43 -7.74 -8.53
N SER A 48 -7.36 -8.68 -9.49
CA SER A 48 -8.57 -9.13 -10.20
C SER A 48 -9.66 -9.77 -9.33
N TRP A 49 -9.28 -10.33 -8.18
CA TRP A 49 -10.20 -11.05 -7.27
C TRP A 49 -10.26 -10.44 -5.86
N GLY A 50 -9.66 -9.26 -5.66
CA GLY A 50 -9.74 -8.54 -4.41
C GLY A 50 -10.93 -7.58 -4.33
N GLY A 51 -10.90 -6.70 -3.34
CA GLY A 51 -11.95 -5.71 -3.09
C GLY A 51 -11.50 -4.63 -2.12
N THR A 52 -11.90 -3.38 -2.36
CA THR A 52 -11.44 -2.21 -1.58
C THR A 52 -12.44 -1.74 -0.51
N GLU A 53 -13.60 -2.39 -0.41
CA GLU A 53 -14.65 -1.97 0.52
C GLU A 53 -14.23 -2.16 1.98
N ILE A 54 -14.27 -1.07 2.75
CA ILE A 54 -14.00 -1.07 4.19
C ILE A 54 -15.29 -1.52 4.91
N PHE A 55 -15.24 -2.67 5.59
CA PHE A 55 -16.38 -3.28 6.29
C PHE A 55 -16.51 -2.87 7.76
N TYR A 56 -15.66 -1.97 8.24
CA TYR A 56 -15.60 -1.51 9.63
C TYR A 56 -15.59 0.02 9.70
N ASN A 57 -15.68 0.57 10.91
CA ASN A 57 -15.53 2.00 11.13
C ASN A 57 -14.04 2.39 11.11
N ALA A 58 -13.59 3.10 10.06
CA ALA A 58 -12.19 3.52 9.93
C ALA A 58 -11.68 4.41 11.09
N GLN A 59 -12.59 5.07 11.82
CA GLN A 59 -12.21 5.84 13.01
C GLN A 59 -11.62 4.94 14.11
N ASP A 60 -12.04 3.69 14.22
CA ASP A 60 -11.50 2.77 15.23
C ASP A 60 -10.04 2.42 14.94
N VAL A 61 -9.66 2.25 13.68
CA VAL A 61 -8.28 2.00 13.25
C VAL A 61 -7.41 3.26 13.47
N LEU A 62 -7.93 4.44 13.14
CA LEU A 62 -7.24 5.71 13.42
C LEU A 62 -6.99 5.90 14.92
N ASP A 63 -8.02 5.67 15.74
CA ASP A 63 -7.89 5.73 17.18
C ASP A 63 -6.90 4.69 17.71
N ALA A 64 -6.89 3.47 17.16
CA ALA A 64 -5.94 2.43 17.53
C ALA A 64 -4.49 2.86 17.24
N ALA A 65 -4.24 3.43 16.05
CA ALA A 65 -2.93 3.98 15.71
C ALA A 65 -2.51 5.12 16.65
N TYR A 66 -3.45 6.01 16.99
CA TYR A 66 -3.21 7.09 17.94
C TYR A 66 -2.87 6.56 19.34
N LYS A 67 -3.59 5.54 19.81
CA LYS A 67 -3.33 4.89 21.10
C LYS A 67 -1.97 4.19 21.13
N MET A 68 -1.60 3.48 20.05
CA MET A 68 -0.25 2.95 19.92
C MET A 68 0.79 4.07 20.01
N LEU A 69 0.59 5.20 19.33
CA LEU A 69 1.50 6.35 19.42
C LEU A 69 1.59 6.92 20.85
N GLN A 70 0.49 6.95 21.62
CA GLN A 70 0.49 7.37 23.03
C GLN A 70 1.28 6.43 23.95
N ALA A 71 1.48 5.16 23.57
CA ALA A 71 2.33 4.22 24.30
C ALA A 71 3.84 4.45 24.04
N LYS A 72 4.21 5.39 23.14
CA LYS A 72 5.60 5.70 22.83
C LYS A 72 6.33 6.18 24.09
N GLY A 73 7.50 5.61 24.35
CA GLY A 73 8.32 5.90 25.51
C GLY A 73 8.07 4.95 26.68
N GLU A 74 6.91 4.32 26.73
CA GLU A 74 6.59 3.23 27.67
C GLU A 74 6.78 1.85 27.02
N LEU A 75 6.44 1.74 25.73
CA LEU A 75 6.71 0.57 24.91
C LEU A 75 7.86 0.81 23.93
N SER A 76 8.61 -0.26 23.67
CA SER A 76 9.74 -0.26 22.72
C SER A 76 9.97 -1.67 22.15
N GLY A 77 10.95 -1.81 21.27
CA GLY A 77 11.31 -3.07 20.63
C GLY A 77 10.58 -3.35 19.31
N GLU A 78 11.03 -4.41 18.63
CA GLU A 78 10.63 -4.70 17.25
C GLU A 78 9.13 -4.98 17.09
N ASN A 79 8.53 -5.72 18.03
CA ASN A 79 7.11 -6.04 17.97
C ASN A 79 6.21 -4.80 18.10
N TYR A 80 6.55 -3.89 19.02
CA TYR A 80 5.80 -2.64 19.18
C TYR A 80 6.01 -1.71 17.98
N SER A 81 7.26 -1.60 17.49
CA SER A 81 7.57 -0.84 16.27
C SER A 81 6.80 -1.36 15.07
N TYR A 82 6.72 -2.68 14.90
CA TYR A 82 5.95 -3.33 13.84
C TYR A 82 4.47 -2.96 13.91
N ASP A 83 3.83 -3.18 15.06
CA ASP A 83 2.39 -2.95 15.19
C ASP A 83 2.04 -1.45 15.12
N LEU A 84 2.87 -0.58 15.68
CA LEU A 84 2.71 0.88 15.53
C LEU A 84 2.78 1.30 14.06
N THR A 85 3.77 0.80 13.31
CA THR A 85 3.89 1.07 11.87
C THR A 85 2.68 0.53 11.12
N ASP A 86 2.22 -0.69 11.40
CA ASP A 86 1.12 -1.32 10.66
C ASP A 86 -0.23 -0.65 10.95
N PHE A 87 -0.51 -0.28 12.20
CA PHE A 87 -1.75 0.42 12.55
C PHE A 87 -1.77 1.82 11.93
N ALA A 88 -0.64 2.53 11.98
CA ALA A 88 -0.51 3.84 11.34
C ALA A 88 -0.64 3.75 9.81
N ARG A 89 -0.03 2.73 9.18
CA ARG A 89 -0.21 2.43 7.75
C ARG A 89 -1.69 2.25 7.45
N GLN A 90 -2.36 1.31 8.13
CA GLN A 90 -3.76 0.99 7.85
C GLN A 90 -4.69 2.20 8.03
N ALA A 91 -4.49 3.01 9.08
CA ALA A 91 -5.27 4.23 9.29
C ALA A 91 -5.13 5.22 8.13
N LEU A 92 -3.92 5.38 7.59
CA LEU A 92 -3.64 6.24 6.44
C LEU A 92 -4.14 5.63 5.12
N THR A 93 -4.07 4.31 4.97
CA THR A 93 -4.67 3.58 3.84
C THR A 93 -6.19 3.78 3.79
N ASP A 94 -6.87 3.66 4.94
CA ASP A 94 -8.31 3.89 5.06
C ASP A 94 -8.67 5.35 4.77
N TYR A 95 -7.84 6.31 5.24
CA TYR A 95 -7.99 7.71 4.86
C TYR A 95 -7.86 7.93 3.34
N GLY A 96 -6.90 7.25 2.70
CA GLY A 96 -6.73 7.26 1.24
C GLY A 96 -8.00 6.80 0.50
N TYR A 97 -8.67 5.77 0.98
CA TYR A 97 -9.96 5.31 0.42
C TYR A 97 -11.02 6.41 0.40
N TYR A 98 -11.25 7.09 1.52
CA TYR A 98 -12.22 8.19 1.59
C TYR A 98 -11.76 9.43 0.84
N LEU A 99 -10.46 9.72 0.81
CA LEU A 99 -9.90 10.83 0.06
C LEU A 99 -10.13 10.64 -1.45
N LEU A 100 -9.94 9.43 -1.98
CA LEU A 100 -10.23 9.11 -3.39
C LEU A 100 -11.72 9.30 -3.72
N LYS A 101 -12.63 8.86 -2.84
CA LYS A 101 -14.07 9.15 -2.98
C LYS A 101 -14.33 10.66 -3.04
N GLY A 102 -13.71 11.42 -2.15
CA GLY A 102 -13.80 12.88 -2.15
C GLY A 102 -13.25 13.53 -3.43
N ILE A 103 -12.20 12.98 -4.05
CA ILE A 103 -11.71 13.45 -5.36
C ILE A 103 -12.78 13.21 -6.43
N ASN A 104 -13.37 12.01 -6.46
CA ASN A 104 -14.40 11.65 -7.43
C ASN A 104 -15.66 12.52 -7.30
N GLU A 105 -16.11 12.78 -6.07
CA GLU A 105 -17.21 13.72 -5.79
C GLU A 105 -16.91 15.13 -6.28
N ALA A 106 -15.70 15.63 -6.05
CA ALA A 106 -15.29 16.96 -6.52
C ALA A 106 -15.23 17.02 -8.07
N ALA A 107 -14.75 15.95 -8.70
CA ALA A 107 -14.70 15.84 -10.16
C ALA A 107 -16.12 15.82 -10.77
N THR A 108 -17.03 15.02 -10.22
CA THR A 108 -18.41 14.88 -10.71
C THR A 108 -19.26 16.12 -10.47
N SER A 109 -18.99 16.86 -9.39
CA SER A 109 -19.64 18.15 -9.11
C SER A 109 -18.98 19.35 -9.83
N ASN A 110 -17.95 19.12 -10.66
CA ASN A 110 -17.16 20.16 -11.33
C ASN A 110 -16.54 21.19 -10.37
N ASN A 111 -16.26 20.80 -9.12
CA ASN A 111 -15.57 21.65 -8.16
C ASN A 111 -14.05 21.56 -8.34
N ALA A 112 -13.52 22.35 -9.27
CA ALA A 112 -12.10 22.32 -9.65
C ALA A 112 -11.14 22.56 -8.47
N THR A 113 -11.47 23.48 -7.55
CA THR A 113 -10.64 23.78 -6.38
C THR A 113 -10.57 22.61 -5.41
N ALA A 114 -11.73 22.01 -5.08
CA ALA A 114 -11.77 20.86 -4.19
C ALA A 114 -11.09 19.64 -4.82
N TYR A 115 -11.27 19.43 -6.12
CA TYR A 115 -10.61 18.36 -6.87
C TYR A 115 -9.08 18.51 -6.80
N ALA A 116 -8.54 19.67 -7.18
CA ALA A 116 -7.10 19.90 -7.17
C ALA A 116 -6.48 19.73 -5.77
N THR A 117 -7.14 20.31 -4.75
CA THR A 117 -6.66 20.21 -3.36
C THR A 117 -6.62 18.76 -2.87
N ARG A 118 -7.69 17.99 -3.13
CA ARG A 118 -7.78 16.59 -2.69
C ARG A 118 -6.84 15.68 -3.48
N ARG A 119 -6.69 15.92 -4.79
CA ARG A 119 -5.72 15.24 -5.66
C ARG A 119 -4.30 15.40 -5.13
N ASP A 120 -3.90 16.65 -4.83
CA ASP A 120 -2.56 16.94 -4.34
C ASP A 120 -2.32 16.32 -2.95
N ALA A 121 -3.33 16.38 -2.08
CA ALA A 121 -3.29 15.69 -0.79
C ALA A 121 -3.17 14.16 -0.94
N TYR A 122 -3.81 13.56 -1.94
CA TYR A 122 -3.73 12.12 -2.19
C TYR A 122 -2.35 11.70 -2.69
N LEU A 123 -1.76 12.49 -3.59
CA LEU A 123 -0.38 12.28 -4.03
C LEU A 123 0.61 12.44 -2.88
N GLN A 124 0.42 13.44 -2.02
CA GLN A 124 1.26 13.63 -0.83
C GLN A 124 1.10 12.47 0.17
N LEU A 125 -0.12 11.97 0.39
CA LEU A 125 -0.39 10.84 1.26
C LEU A 125 0.41 9.59 0.86
N ILE A 126 0.54 9.31 -0.44
CA ILE A 126 1.36 8.19 -0.93
C ILE A 126 2.83 8.36 -0.52
N LEU A 127 3.37 9.58 -0.61
CA LEU A 127 4.75 9.89 -0.21
C LEU A 127 4.94 9.83 1.31
N ASP A 128 3.94 10.27 2.08
CA ASP A 128 3.96 10.21 3.55
C ASP A 128 3.92 8.75 4.05
N LEU A 129 3.09 7.92 3.43
CA LEU A 129 3.07 6.47 3.69
C LEU A 129 4.40 5.82 3.30
N ASP A 130 5.00 6.19 2.16
CA ASP A 130 6.33 5.69 1.78
C ASP A 130 7.39 6.02 2.86
N ALA A 131 7.39 7.25 3.35
CA ALA A 131 8.30 7.68 4.41
C ALA A 131 8.04 6.94 5.73
N LEU A 132 6.78 6.74 6.12
CA LEU A 132 6.40 5.97 7.30
C LEU A 132 6.89 4.51 7.21
N LEU A 133 6.65 3.84 6.10
CA LEU A 133 7.02 2.43 5.93
C LEU A 133 8.53 2.23 5.86
N ASN A 134 9.26 3.24 5.37
CA ASN A 134 10.72 3.29 5.44
C ASN A 134 11.29 3.54 6.86
N THR A 135 10.46 3.54 7.90
CA THR A 135 10.95 3.52 9.30
C THR A 135 11.11 2.11 9.87
N ASN A 136 10.61 1.08 9.17
CA ASN A 136 10.60 -0.29 9.66
C ASN A 136 10.96 -1.30 8.55
N SER A 137 12.04 -2.06 8.75
CA SER A 137 12.59 -2.95 7.72
C SER A 137 11.63 -4.05 7.23
N ASN A 138 10.59 -4.37 8.01
CA ASN A 138 9.58 -5.35 7.61
C ASN A 138 8.62 -4.83 6.52
N PHE A 139 8.61 -3.53 6.25
CA PHE A 139 7.75 -2.87 5.27
C PHE A 139 8.54 -2.22 4.12
N MET A 140 9.81 -2.61 3.93
CA MET A 140 10.68 -2.03 2.90
C MET A 140 10.87 -2.97 1.72
N LEU A 141 10.72 -2.45 0.50
CA LEU A 141 11.08 -3.17 -0.73
C LEU A 141 12.53 -3.65 -0.72
N GLY A 142 13.44 -2.83 -0.19
CA GLY A 142 14.87 -3.14 -0.13
C GLY A 142 15.18 -4.43 0.63
N ARG A 143 14.36 -4.80 1.64
CA ARG A 143 14.53 -6.08 2.34
C ARG A 143 14.24 -7.25 1.40
N TRP A 144 13.14 -7.17 0.65
CA TRP A 144 12.72 -8.20 -0.30
C TRP A 144 13.70 -8.37 -1.45
N THR A 145 14.12 -7.27 -2.07
CA THR A 145 15.06 -7.34 -3.21
C THR A 145 16.44 -7.81 -2.77
N ASN A 146 16.94 -7.37 -1.61
CA ASN A 146 18.21 -7.87 -1.08
C ASN A 146 18.15 -9.36 -0.74
N MET A 147 17.05 -9.85 -0.17
CA MET A 147 16.87 -11.30 0.03
C MET A 147 16.96 -12.06 -1.29
N ALA A 148 16.27 -11.59 -2.34
CA ALA A 148 16.32 -12.23 -3.65
C ALA A 148 17.73 -12.26 -4.25
N ARG A 149 18.46 -11.13 -4.19
CA ARG A 149 19.85 -11.06 -4.69
C ARG A 149 20.79 -11.99 -3.94
N ASN A 150 20.63 -12.11 -2.62
CA ASN A 150 21.51 -12.91 -1.77
C ASN A 150 21.33 -14.43 -1.96
N ILE A 151 20.20 -14.89 -2.54
CA ILE A 151 20.02 -16.31 -2.90
C ILE A 151 21.10 -16.76 -3.90
N ALA A 152 21.56 -15.88 -4.79
CA ALA A 152 22.63 -16.22 -5.72
C ALA A 152 23.91 -16.65 -4.98
N ASP A 153 24.20 -16.05 -3.82
CA ASP A 153 25.41 -16.35 -3.05
C ASP A 153 25.39 -17.76 -2.41
N GLU A 154 24.26 -18.48 -2.47
CA GLU A 154 24.14 -19.87 -2.02
C GLU A 154 24.70 -20.88 -3.05
N ALA A 155 24.93 -20.45 -4.30
CA ALA A 155 25.44 -21.30 -5.38
C ALA A 155 26.82 -20.85 -5.86
N ASN A 156 27.74 -21.80 -6.08
CA ASN A 156 29.07 -21.50 -6.61
C ASN A 156 28.98 -21.07 -8.09
N GLY A 157 29.67 -20.00 -8.44
CA GLY A 157 29.81 -19.54 -9.82
C GLY A 157 28.71 -18.58 -10.31
N THR A 158 27.83 -18.11 -9.44
CA THR A 158 26.85 -17.08 -9.80
C THR A 158 27.50 -15.72 -10.07
N THR A 159 26.84 -14.93 -10.91
CA THR A 159 27.28 -13.64 -11.41
C THR A 159 26.36 -12.51 -10.95
N GLU A 160 26.78 -11.26 -11.17
CA GLU A 160 25.92 -10.09 -10.95
C GLU A 160 24.65 -10.13 -11.84
N SER A 161 24.73 -10.73 -13.03
CA SER A 161 23.57 -10.94 -13.90
C SER A 161 22.54 -11.89 -13.28
N ASP A 162 22.99 -12.93 -12.56
CA ASP A 162 22.08 -13.84 -11.86
C ASP A 162 21.35 -13.12 -10.71
N LYS A 163 22.06 -12.25 -9.97
CA LYS A 163 21.46 -11.40 -8.93
C LYS A 163 20.42 -10.44 -9.52
N GLN A 164 20.74 -9.80 -10.64
CA GLN A 164 19.82 -8.91 -11.34
C GLN A 164 18.59 -9.66 -11.86
N TRP A 165 18.76 -10.87 -12.39
CA TRP A 165 17.64 -11.71 -12.83
C TRP A 165 16.74 -12.15 -11.67
N LEU A 166 17.31 -12.56 -10.54
CA LEU A 166 16.55 -12.90 -9.33
C LEU A 166 15.78 -11.69 -8.78
N GLU A 167 16.37 -10.50 -8.81
CA GLU A 167 15.69 -9.28 -8.37
C GLU A 167 14.61 -8.83 -9.36
N LEU A 168 14.98 -8.56 -10.62
CA LEU A 168 14.11 -7.91 -11.59
C LEU A 168 13.06 -8.88 -12.10
N ASN A 169 13.49 -10.01 -12.66
CA ASN A 169 12.60 -10.93 -13.39
C ASN A 169 11.79 -11.84 -12.47
N ASN A 170 12.17 -11.98 -11.19
CA ASN A 170 11.43 -12.79 -10.23
C ASN A 170 10.85 -11.93 -9.10
N ALA A 171 11.68 -11.34 -8.26
CA ALA A 171 11.23 -10.71 -7.01
C ALA A 171 10.34 -9.48 -7.26
N ARG A 172 10.72 -8.60 -8.19
CA ARG A 172 9.93 -7.41 -8.57
C ARG A 172 8.74 -7.79 -9.43
N THR A 173 8.94 -8.60 -10.48
CA THR A 173 7.84 -9.12 -11.32
C THR A 173 6.73 -9.71 -10.46
N LEU A 174 7.04 -10.57 -9.48
CA LEU A 174 6.04 -11.25 -8.65
C LEU A 174 5.10 -10.27 -7.92
N ILE A 175 5.61 -9.12 -7.48
CA ILE A 175 4.86 -8.14 -6.68
C ILE A 175 4.29 -6.97 -7.51
N THR A 176 4.48 -6.98 -8.84
CA THR A 176 3.91 -5.99 -9.78
C THR A 176 3.08 -6.66 -10.87
N THR A 177 3.67 -6.98 -12.02
CA THR A 177 3.00 -7.53 -13.20
C THR A 177 2.70 -9.02 -13.11
N TRP A 178 3.32 -9.70 -12.13
CA TRP A 178 3.28 -11.14 -11.87
C TRP A 178 3.91 -12.02 -12.95
N GLY A 179 3.91 -11.57 -14.21
CA GLY A 179 4.56 -12.22 -15.34
C GLY A 179 4.55 -11.34 -16.59
N GLU A 180 4.60 -11.98 -17.75
CA GLU A 180 4.52 -11.27 -19.04
C GLU A 180 3.12 -10.69 -19.27
N ASN A 181 2.96 -9.91 -20.34
CA ASN A 181 1.70 -9.23 -20.66
C ASN A 181 0.49 -10.19 -20.69
N SER A 182 0.68 -11.39 -21.24
CA SER A 182 -0.37 -12.41 -21.29
C SER A 182 -0.83 -12.86 -19.90
N ASN A 183 0.06 -12.87 -18.90
CA ASN A 183 -0.26 -13.19 -17.51
C ASN A 183 -0.85 -11.96 -16.79
N SER A 184 -0.18 -10.81 -16.89
CA SER A 184 -0.55 -9.55 -16.24
C SER A 184 -1.93 -9.05 -16.69
N GLU A 185 -2.10 -8.91 -18.01
CA GLU A 185 -3.29 -8.34 -18.63
C GLU A 185 -4.30 -9.42 -19.00
N GLY A 186 -3.85 -10.45 -19.70
CA GLY A 186 -4.70 -11.51 -20.24
C GLY A 186 -5.32 -12.40 -19.17
N ALA A 187 -4.51 -12.89 -18.22
CA ALA A 187 -4.96 -13.72 -17.11
C ALA A 187 -5.35 -12.92 -15.86
N GLY A 188 -5.16 -11.60 -15.87
CA GLY A 188 -5.55 -10.71 -14.78
C GLY A 188 -4.65 -10.76 -13.54
N LEU A 189 -3.37 -11.11 -13.69
CA LEU A 189 -2.46 -11.27 -12.55
C LEU A 189 -1.70 -9.99 -12.16
N ARG A 190 -1.89 -8.89 -12.89
CA ARG A 190 -1.40 -7.57 -12.50
C ARG A 190 -1.80 -7.24 -11.06
N ASP A 191 -0.85 -6.68 -10.31
CA ASP A 191 -0.99 -6.27 -8.91
C ASP A 191 -1.53 -7.40 -7.99
N TYR A 192 -1.48 -8.68 -8.38
CA TYR A 192 -2.06 -9.77 -7.59
C TYR A 192 -1.36 -9.96 -6.23
N SER A 193 -0.04 -9.78 -6.20
CA SER A 193 0.78 -9.83 -4.97
C SER A 193 1.32 -8.44 -4.64
N TYR A 194 0.52 -7.40 -4.90
CA TYR A 194 0.88 -6.01 -4.58
C TYR A 194 1.30 -5.90 -3.11
N ARG A 195 2.17 -4.92 -2.81
CA ARG A 195 2.67 -4.68 -1.46
C ARG A 195 2.58 -3.21 -1.14
N GLU A 196 2.04 -2.89 0.02
CA GLU A 196 2.17 -1.54 0.57
C GLU A 196 3.53 -1.45 1.29
N TRP A 197 4.58 -1.25 0.48
CA TRP A 197 5.97 -1.19 0.95
C TRP A 197 6.61 0.18 0.66
N GLY A 198 7.44 0.64 1.59
CA GLY A 198 8.37 1.74 1.38
C GLY A 198 9.33 1.44 0.23
N GLY A 199 9.57 2.44 -0.62
CA GLY A 199 10.19 2.32 -1.92
C GLY A 199 9.16 2.08 -3.03
N MET A 200 8.23 1.13 -2.87
CA MET A 200 7.20 0.87 -3.89
C MET A 200 6.16 1.99 -3.95
N LEU A 201 5.73 2.53 -2.80
CA LEU A 201 4.77 3.63 -2.77
C LEU A 201 5.26 4.83 -3.56
N LYS A 202 6.51 5.27 -3.35
CA LYS A 202 7.08 6.41 -4.08
C LYS A 202 7.45 6.11 -5.54
N ASP A 203 8.12 4.98 -5.78
CA ASP A 203 8.75 4.74 -7.08
C ASP A 203 7.85 4.01 -8.08
N PHE A 204 6.78 3.37 -7.60
CA PHE A 204 5.81 2.65 -8.44
C PHE A 204 4.41 3.28 -8.32
N TYR A 205 3.76 3.17 -7.17
CA TYR A 205 2.34 3.56 -7.02
C TYR A 205 2.10 5.07 -7.21
N TYR A 206 2.91 5.92 -6.60
CA TYR A 206 2.86 7.38 -6.77
C TYR A 206 3.06 7.77 -8.24
N LYS A 207 3.98 7.12 -8.96
CA LYS A 207 4.23 7.40 -10.38
C LYS A 207 2.98 7.12 -11.22
N ARG A 208 2.29 6.01 -10.95
CA ARG A 208 1.02 5.68 -11.63
C ARG A 208 -0.04 6.74 -11.36
N TRP A 209 -0.31 7.05 -10.09
CA TRP A 209 -1.31 8.05 -9.71
C TRP A 209 -1.00 9.44 -10.25
N LYS A 210 0.27 9.86 -10.21
CA LYS A 210 0.69 11.13 -10.78
C LYS A 210 0.45 11.17 -12.28
N ALA A 211 0.85 10.13 -13.01
CA ALA A 211 0.61 10.04 -14.45
C ALA A 211 -0.89 10.08 -14.77
N PHE A 212 -1.72 9.38 -14.01
CA PHE A 212 -3.17 9.40 -14.20
C PHE A 212 -3.76 10.80 -14.03
N PHE A 213 -3.42 11.49 -12.95
CA PHE A 213 -3.92 12.83 -12.70
C PHE A 213 -3.39 13.84 -13.71
N ASP A 214 -2.08 13.84 -14.00
CA ASP A 214 -1.49 14.72 -15.01
C ASP A 214 -2.18 14.54 -16.38
N ASN A 215 -2.46 13.30 -16.79
CA ASN A 215 -3.15 13.05 -18.05
C ASN A 215 -4.61 13.51 -18.01
N ARG A 216 -5.31 13.26 -16.91
CA ARG A 216 -6.69 13.71 -16.72
C ARG A 216 -6.81 15.24 -16.77
N ASP A 217 -5.88 15.94 -16.12
CA ASP A 217 -5.91 17.39 -16.00
C ASP A 217 -5.55 18.08 -17.33
N ASN A 218 -4.70 17.45 -18.13
CA ASN A 218 -4.32 17.93 -19.46
C ASN A 218 -5.22 17.38 -20.60
N GLY A 219 -6.16 16.48 -20.29
CA GLY A 219 -7.02 15.85 -21.30
C GLY A 219 -6.28 14.93 -22.27
N THR A 220 -5.18 14.29 -21.83
CA THR A 220 -4.36 13.40 -22.64
C THR A 220 -4.65 11.93 -22.38
N THR A 221 -4.26 11.07 -23.32
CA THR A 221 -4.50 9.62 -23.25
C THR A 221 -3.69 8.99 -22.11
N LEU A 222 -4.34 8.12 -21.32
CA LEU A 222 -3.64 7.35 -20.29
C LEU A 222 -2.54 6.45 -20.88
N PRO A 223 -1.43 6.24 -20.16
CA PRO A 223 -0.37 5.36 -20.63
C PRO A 223 -0.85 3.90 -20.71
N ASN A 224 -0.17 3.09 -21.53
CA ASN A 224 -0.26 1.64 -21.38
C ASN A 224 0.38 1.27 -20.04
N TRP A 225 -0.44 0.86 -19.08
CA TRP A 225 0.05 0.55 -17.73
C TRP A 225 1.08 -0.59 -17.73
N PHE A 226 0.90 -1.64 -18.54
CA PHE A 226 1.88 -2.74 -18.56
C PHE A 226 3.27 -2.28 -19.02
N ASP A 227 3.35 -1.41 -20.02
CA ASP A 227 4.63 -0.90 -20.53
C ASP A 227 5.32 0.09 -19.55
N ASN A 228 4.60 0.52 -18.52
CA ASN A 228 5.05 1.50 -17.51
C ASN A 228 5.04 0.93 -16.08
N ASP A 229 4.69 -0.36 -15.92
CA ASP A 229 4.66 -1.10 -14.65
C ASP A 229 5.93 -1.97 -14.46
#